data_AF-A0A916SB37-F1
#
_entry.id   AF-A0A916SB37-F1
#
_cell.length_a   1.000
_cell.length_b   1.000
_cell.length_c   1.000
_cell.angle_alpha   90.00
_cell.angle_beta   90.00
_cell.angle_gamma   90.00
#
_symmetry.space_group_name_H-M   'P 1'
#
loop_
_entity.id
_entity.type
_entity.pdbx_description
1 polymer ?
#
loop_
_entity_poly.entity_id
_entity_poly.type
_entity_poly.pdbx_seq_one_letter_code
_entity_poly.pdbx_strand_id
1 'polypeptide(L)'
;MDQPDVSAALLRATGGDFAQKLQTRLIELAGATDDEAYASRLRLVASGKRPLRTLLADPQWREAFGSRMRLLAEPPALDEEQRRALDDAVEQARHVASPSEDQAASDAADVMRRAILAQEAIREEELNGWTYVHDAGEKLDEPTVGDR
;
A
#
# COMPACT_ATOMS: atom_id res chain seq x y z
N MET A 1 -16.86 -1.93 -8.37
CA MET A 1 -15.50 -1.65 -8.89
C MET A 1 -14.57 -1.83 -7.72
N ASP A 2 -13.60 -2.72 -7.87
CA ASP A 2 -12.65 -3.00 -6.79
C ASP A 2 -11.73 -1.78 -6.61
N GLN A 3 -11.55 -1.35 -5.36
CA GLN A 3 -10.72 -0.20 -4.99
C GLN A 3 -9.33 -0.69 -4.53
N PRO A 4 -8.31 0.19 -4.53
CA PRO A 4 -7.01 -0.15 -3.97
C PRO A 4 -7.16 -0.63 -2.52
N ASP A 5 -6.29 -1.57 -2.14
CA ASP A 5 -6.30 -2.18 -0.81
C ASP A 5 -5.79 -1.19 0.26
N VAL A 6 -6.66 -0.25 0.67
CA VAL A 6 -6.42 0.80 1.67
C VAL A 6 -7.06 0.40 3.01
N SER A 7 -6.34 0.55 4.12
CA SER A 7 -6.87 0.23 5.45
C SER A 7 -7.98 1.20 5.87
N ALA A 8 -8.92 0.71 6.67
CA ALA A 8 -10.01 1.53 7.20
C ALA A 8 -9.49 2.70 8.04
N ALA A 9 -8.41 2.50 8.78
CA ALA A 9 -7.72 3.55 9.53
C ALA A 9 -7.24 4.69 8.62
N LEU A 10 -6.64 4.36 7.47
CA LEU A 10 -6.14 5.36 6.55
C LEU A 10 -7.29 6.14 5.89
N LEU A 11 -8.36 5.46 5.45
CA LEU A 11 -9.54 6.11 4.88
C LEU A 11 -10.20 7.12 5.82
N ARG A 12 -10.25 6.80 7.12
CA ARG A 12 -10.77 7.75 8.12
C ARG A 12 -9.88 8.96 8.29
N ALA A 13 -8.55 8.79 8.22
CA ALA A 13 -7.59 9.89 8.35
C ALA A 13 -7.52 10.79 7.10
N THR A 14 -7.70 10.23 5.89
CA THR A 14 -7.51 10.96 4.62
C THR A 14 -8.81 11.38 3.93
N GLY A 15 -9.96 10.89 4.39
CA GLY A 15 -11.27 11.14 3.77
C GLY A 15 -11.66 10.11 2.71
N GLY A 16 -12.95 10.08 2.37
CA GLY A 16 -13.57 9.02 1.56
C GLY A 16 -13.21 9.02 0.07
N ASP A 17 -12.60 10.09 -0.45
CA ASP A 17 -12.19 10.18 -1.86
C ASP A 17 -10.74 9.70 -2.09
N PHE A 18 -9.99 9.42 -1.03
CA PHE A 18 -8.58 9.05 -1.10
C PHE A 18 -8.35 7.78 -1.94
N ALA A 19 -9.14 6.72 -1.70
CA ALA A 19 -9.02 5.48 -2.48
C ALA A 19 -9.27 5.71 -3.98
N GLN A 20 -10.23 6.56 -4.32
CA GLN A 20 -10.54 6.89 -5.72
C GLN A 20 -9.40 7.68 -6.38
N LYS A 21 -8.87 8.70 -5.68
CA LYS A 21 -7.73 9.49 -6.15
C LYS A 21 -6.49 8.63 -6.34
N LEU A 22 -6.21 7.74 -5.38
CA LEU A 22 -5.11 6.79 -5.45
C LEU A 22 -5.27 5.85 -6.65
N GLN A 23 -6.47 5.28 -6.85
CA GLN A 23 -6.77 4.44 -8.00
C GLN A 23 -6.49 5.15 -9.32
N THR A 24 -7.07 6.34 -9.50
CA THR A 24 -6.85 7.16 -10.71
C THR A 24 -5.37 7.39 -10.94
N ARG A 25 -4.62 7.74 -9.89
CA ARG A 25 -3.19 8.01 -10.00
C ARG A 25 -2.38 6.77 -10.40
N LEU A 26 -2.70 5.61 -9.84
CA LEU A 26 -2.03 4.35 -10.19
C LEU A 26 -2.30 3.95 -11.64
N ILE A 27 -3.52 4.16 -12.13
CA ILE A 27 -3.88 3.90 -13.54
C ILE A 27 -3.13 4.86 -14.48
N GLU A 28 -3.05 6.15 -14.13
CA GLU A 28 -2.25 7.13 -14.89
C GLU A 28 -0.78 6.73 -14.97
N LEU A 29 -0.18 6.32 -13.84
CA LEU A 29 1.21 5.84 -13.81
C LEU A 29 1.39 4.58 -14.67
N ALA A 30 0.43 3.65 -14.64
CA ALA A 30 0.44 2.46 -15.46
C ALA A 30 0.33 2.76 -16.96
N GLY A 31 -0.33 3.85 -17.34
CA GLY A 31 -0.43 4.30 -18.73
C GLY A 31 0.77 5.11 -19.22
N ALA A 32 1.63 5.57 -18.31
CA ALA A 32 2.77 6.45 -18.61
C ALA A 32 4.12 5.72 -18.63
N THR A 33 4.17 4.46 -18.19
CA THR A 33 5.38 3.63 -18.19
C THR A 33 5.45 2.75 -19.43
N ASP A 34 6.66 2.55 -19.97
CA ASP A 34 6.92 1.61 -21.07
C ASP A 34 7.19 0.18 -20.57
N ASP A 35 7.35 -0.02 -19.25
CA ASP A 35 7.49 -1.34 -18.62
C ASP A 35 6.10 -1.96 -18.36
N GLU A 36 5.71 -2.91 -19.20
CA GLU A 36 4.41 -3.59 -19.11
C GLU A 36 4.24 -4.41 -17.83
N ALA A 37 5.32 -4.97 -17.27
CA ALA A 37 5.25 -5.72 -16.03
C ALA A 37 4.96 -4.76 -14.85
N TYR A 38 5.62 -3.61 -14.82
CA TYR A 38 5.33 -2.56 -13.86
C TYR A 38 3.92 -1.97 -14.03
N ALA A 39 3.50 -1.70 -15.27
CA ALA A 39 2.15 -1.24 -15.57
C ALA A 39 1.08 -2.22 -15.06
N SER A 40 1.30 -3.52 -15.28
CA SER A 40 0.39 -4.57 -14.84
C SER A 40 0.31 -4.64 -13.31
N ARG A 41 1.43 -4.56 -12.59
CA ARG A 41 1.43 -4.50 -11.12
C ARG A 41 0.68 -3.29 -10.58
N LEU A 42 0.87 -2.11 -11.18
CA LEU A 42 0.14 -0.89 -10.82
C LEU A 42 -1.38 -1.06 -11.01
N ARG A 43 -1.82 -1.69 -12.10
CA ARG A 43 -3.25 -1.99 -12.34
C ARG A 43 -3.83 -3.00 -11.34
N LEU A 44 -3.07 -4.04 -10.97
CA LEU A 44 -3.49 -4.99 -9.93
C LEU A 44 -3.62 -4.32 -8.56
N VAL A 45 -2.69 -3.43 -8.22
CA VAL A 45 -2.80 -2.65 -6.97
C VAL A 45 -3.97 -1.68 -7.03
N ALA A 46 -4.20 -1.03 -8.17
CA ALA A 46 -5.32 -0.09 -8.36
C ALA A 46 -6.70 -0.76 -8.23
N SER A 47 -6.78 -2.06 -8.50
CA SER A 47 -7.99 -2.88 -8.38
C SER A 47 -8.05 -3.67 -7.09
N GLY A 48 -7.12 -3.48 -6.14
CA GLY A 48 -7.13 -4.19 -4.86
C GLY A 48 -6.78 -5.68 -4.93
N LYS A 49 -6.55 -6.22 -6.13
CA LYS A 49 -6.05 -7.57 -6.41
C LYS A 49 -4.63 -7.80 -5.88
N ARG A 50 -3.91 -6.71 -5.59
CA ARG A 50 -2.64 -6.74 -4.88
C ARG A 50 -2.61 -5.75 -3.72
N PRO A 51 -1.99 -6.12 -2.59
CA PRO A 51 -1.79 -5.19 -1.48
C PRO A 51 -0.98 -3.97 -1.91
N LEU A 52 -1.43 -2.77 -1.56
CA LEU A 52 -0.76 -1.51 -1.89
C LEU A 52 0.71 -1.47 -1.45
N ARG A 53 1.01 -2.10 -0.31
CA ARG A 53 2.36 -2.15 0.28
C ARG A 53 3.39 -2.86 -0.60
N THR A 54 2.97 -3.69 -1.56
CA THR A 54 3.88 -4.35 -2.50
C THR A 54 4.69 -3.36 -3.33
N LEU A 55 4.14 -2.18 -3.63
CA LEU A 55 4.84 -1.12 -4.37
C LEU A 55 6.11 -0.64 -3.65
N LEU A 56 6.18 -0.72 -2.32
CA LEU A 56 7.37 -0.30 -1.57
C LEU A 56 8.59 -1.17 -1.86
N ALA A 57 8.38 -2.41 -2.29
CA ALA A 57 9.45 -3.32 -2.70
C ALA A 57 9.68 -3.34 -4.22
N ASP A 58 8.75 -2.79 -5.01
CA ASP A 58 8.86 -2.77 -6.47
C ASP A 58 10.08 -1.93 -6.92
N PRO A 59 10.96 -2.48 -7.80
CA PRO A 59 12.17 -1.79 -8.24
C PRO A 59 11.90 -0.44 -8.94
N GLN A 60 10.93 -0.39 -9.85
CA GLN A 60 10.58 0.83 -10.61
C GLN A 60 9.98 1.89 -9.68
N TRP A 61 9.14 1.46 -8.73
CA TRP A 61 8.60 2.37 -7.73
C TRP A 61 9.70 2.95 -6.83
N ARG A 62 10.64 2.11 -6.38
CA ARG A 62 11.77 2.53 -5.56
C ARG A 62 12.71 3.47 -6.31
N GLU A 63 12.90 3.28 -7.60
CA GLU A 63 13.69 4.20 -8.42
C GLU A 63 12.99 5.56 -8.54
N ALA A 64 11.70 5.57 -8.88
CA ALA A 64 10.92 6.80 -9.10
C ALA A 64 10.60 7.59 -7.82
N PHE A 65 10.42 6.90 -6.70
CA PHE A 65 9.92 7.49 -5.45
C PHE A 65 10.81 7.25 -4.23
N GLY A 66 11.83 6.38 -4.31
CA GLY A 66 12.69 6.04 -3.17
C GLY A 66 13.45 7.23 -2.59
N SER A 67 13.88 8.18 -3.42
CA SER A 67 14.53 9.42 -2.98
C SER A 67 13.59 10.35 -2.19
N ARG A 68 12.27 10.25 -2.42
CA ARG A 68 11.23 10.98 -1.66
C ARG A 68 10.85 10.22 -0.38
N MET A 69 11.02 8.90 -0.36
CA MET A 69 10.80 8.05 0.80
C MET A 69 12.05 8.08 1.71
N ARG A 70 12.27 9.20 2.41
CA ARG A 70 13.20 9.20 3.54
C ARG A 70 12.58 8.40 4.69
N LEU A 71 12.96 7.13 4.82
CA LEU A 71 12.84 6.41 6.08
C LEU A 71 13.71 7.15 7.10
N LEU A 72 13.07 7.97 7.92
CA LEU A 72 13.73 8.67 9.01
C LEU A 72 14.13 7.62 10.04
N ALA A 73 15.41 7.20 10.00
CA ALA A 73 15.99 6.29 10.98
C ALA A 73 16.02 6.90 12.38
N GLU A 74 16.09 8.23 12.45
CA GLU A 74 15.96 9.01 13.67
C GLU A 74 14.87 10.08 13.47
N PRO A 75 14.10 10.41 14.53
CA PRO A 75 13.16 11.52 14.47
C PRO A 75 13.87 12.79 13.99
N PRO A 76 13.26 13.58 13.10
CA PRO A 76 13.88 14.82 12.64
C PRO A 76 14.10 15.72 13.85
N ALA A 77 15.29 16.32 13.95
CA ALA A 77 15.56 17.32 14.97
C ALA A 77 14.68 18.54 14.68
N LEU A 78 13.58 18.66 15.42
CA LEU A 78 12.65 19.78 15.30
C LEU A 78 13.17 20.96 16.12
N ASP A 79 13.23 22.13 15.49
CA ASP A 79 13.37 23.38 16.24
C ASP A 79 12.09 23.69 17.03
N GLU A 80 12.12 24.74 17.84
CA GLU A 80 11.02 25.11 18.74
C GLU A 80 9.75 25.51 17.97
N GLU A 81 9.87 26.10 16.78
CA GLU A 81 8.74 26.49 15.95
C GLU A 81 8.10 25.26 15.30
N GLN A 82 8.92 24.36 14.78
CA GLN A 82 8.49 23.09 14.19
C GLN A 82 7.86 22.16 15.24
N ARG A 83 8.36 22.16 16.48
CA ARG A 83 7.76 21.41 17.58
C ARG A 83 6.34 21.91 17.87
N ARG A 84 6.14 23.23 17.98
CA ARG A 84 4.79 23.78 18.19
C ARG A 84 3.86 23.49 17.02
N ALA A 85 4.32 23.63 15.79
CA ALA A 85 3.54 23.29 14.62
C ALA A 85 3.14 21.80 14.59
N LEU A 86 4.02 20.90 15.05
CA LEU A 86 3.71 19.48 15.21
C LEU A 86 2.69 19.27 16.32
N ASP A 87 2.85 19.89 17.49
CA ASP A 87 1.93 19.77 18.61
C ASP A 87 0.52 20.26 18.24
N ASP A 88 0.43 21.41 17.55
CA ASP A 88 -0.84 21.95 17.04
C ASP A 88 -1.48 20.99 16.02
N ALA A 89 -0.68 20.40 15.12
CA ALA A 89 -1.18 19.41 14.16
C ALA A 89 -1.65 18.12 14.84
N VAL A 90 -0.97 17.67 15.89
CA VAL A 90 -1.34 16.49 16.69
C VAL A 90 -2.65 16.76 17.45
N GLU A 91 -2.81 17.93 18.06
CA GLU A 91 -4.06 18.31 18.73
C GLU A 91 -5.22 18.43 17.73
N GLN A 92 -4.99 19.04 16.56
CA GLN A 92 -6.00 19.05 15.49
C GLN A 92 -6.37 17.63 15.03
N ALA A 93 -5.40 16.71 14.93
CA ALA A 93 -5.65 15.33 14.59
C ALA A 93 -6.44 14.59 15.68
N ARG A 94 -6.22 14.88 16.97
CA ARG A 94 -6.99 14.32 18.08
C ARG A 94 -8.47 14.70 18.02
N HIS A 95 -8.77 15.89 17.51
CA HIS A 95 -10.15 16.35 17.29
C HIS A 95 -10.85 15.65 16.13
N VAL A 96 -10.10 15.03 15.20
CA VAL A 96 -10.63 14.11 14.19
C VAL A 96 -10.82 12.74 14.85
N ALA A 97 -11.90 12.62 15.63
CA ALA A 97 -12.43 11.40 16.27
C ALA A 97 -11.39 10.29 16.50
N SER A 98 -10.69 10.33 17.64
CA SER A 98 -9.84 9.22 18.07
C SER A 98 -10.65 7.90 18.05
N PRO A 99 -10.16 6.83 17.41
CA PRO A 99 -10.88 5.57 17.33
C PRO A 99 -11.10 5.00 18.74
N SER A 100 -12.20 4.26 18.94
CA SER A 100 -12.39 3.51 20.19
C SER A 100 -11.31 2.44 20.36
N GLU A 101 -11.11 1.92 21.57
CA GLU A 101 -10.14 0.83 21.82
C GLU A 101 -10.40 -0.39 20.93
N ASP A 102 -11.66 -0.80 20.79
CA ASP A 102 -12.06 -1.90 19.90
C ASP A 102 -11.72 -1.61 18.43
N GLN A 103 -11.91 -0.36 18.00
CA GLN A 103 -11.62 0.06 16.65
C GLN A 103 -10.12 0.10 16.40
N ALA A 104 -9.33 0.60 17.35
CA ALA A 104 -7.86 0.58 17.28
C ALA A 104 -7.31 -0.85 17.22
N ALA A 105 -7.87 -1.78 18.02
CA ALA A 105 -7.51 -3.19 17.97
C ALA A 105 -7.86 -3.83 16.61
N SER A 106 -9.04 -3.49 16.06
CA SER A 106 -9.47 -3.94 14.73
C SER A 106 -8.54 -3.41 13.63
N ASP A 107 -8.20 -2.12 13.67
CA ASP A 107 -7.28 -1.51 12.71
C ASP A 107 -5.89 -2.14 12.78
N ALA A 108 -5.38 -2.39 14.00
CA ALA A 108 -4.08 -3.05 14.18
C ALA A 108 -4.08 -4.46 13.57
N ALA A 109 -5.15 -5.23 13.78
CA ALA A 109 -5.31 -6.55 13.18
C ALA A 109 -5.40 -6.50 11.64
N ASP A 110 -6.12 -5.51 11.08
CA ASP A 110 -6.21 -5.28 9.64
C ASP A 110 -4.83 -4.94 9.04
N VAL A 111 -4.09 -4.02 9.67
CA VAL A 111 -2.73 -3.65 9.25
C VAL A 111 -1.79 -4.85 9.28
N MET A 112 -1.81 -5.65 10.35
CA MET A 112 -0.98 -6.86 10.45
C MET A 112 -1.32 -7.88 9.35
N ARG A 113 -2.61 -8.14 9.13
CA ARG A 113 -3.07 -9.05 8.06
C ARG A 113 -2.56 -8.62 6.69
N ARG A 114 -2.71 -7.34 6.36
CA ARG A 114 -2.24 -6.76 5.09
C ARG A 114 -0.72 -6.79 4.97
N ALA A 115 0.00 -6.60 6.08
CA ALA A 115 1.46 -6.72 6.08
C ALA A 115 1.92 -8.14 5.72
N ILE A 116 1.25 -9.17 6.25
CA ILE A 116 1.53 -10.58 5.91
C ILE A 116 1.27 -10.83 4.42
N LEU A 117 0.09 -10.47 3.91
CA LEU A 117 -0.26 -10.65 2.49
C LEU A 117 0.71 -9.92 1.57
N ALA A 118 1.12 -8.70 1.93
CA ALA A 118 2.12 -7.96 1.17
C ALA A 118 3.48 -8.67 1.17
N GLN A 119 3.92 -9.19 2.32
CA GLN A 119 5.18 -9.90 2.42
C GLN A 119 5.20 -11.19 1.60
N GLU A 120 4.09 -11.94 1.58
CA GLU A 120 3.94 -13.13 0.74
C GLU A 120 4.02 -12.77 -0.74
N ALA A 121 3.27 -11.75 -1.19
CA ALA A 121 3.30 -11.30 -2.58
C ALA A 121 4.67 -10.76 -3.00
N ILE A 122 5.36 -10.00 -2.13
CA ILE A 122 6.73 -9.51 -2.39
C ILE A 122 7.69 -10.68 -2.55
N ARG A 123 7.60 -11.69 -1.68
CA ARG A 123 8.48 -12.86 -1.74
C ARG A 123 8.31 -13.63 -3.06
N GLU A 124 7.06 -13.78 -3.52
CA GLU A 124 6.77 -14.41 -4.81
C GLU A 124 7.38 -13.62 -5.98
N GLU A 125 7.25 -12.30 -5.97
CA GLU A 125 7.85 -11.43 -6.98
C GLU A 125 9.38 -11.48 -6.99
N GLU A 126 10.00 -11.49 -5.81
CA GLU A 126 11.46 -11.62 -5.67
C GLU A 126 11.96 -12.95 -6.25
N LEU A 127 11.20 -14.04 -6.08
CA LEU A 127 11.52 -15.35 -6.67
C LEU A 127 11.35 -15.36 -8.20
N ASN A 128 10.37 -14.62 -8.71
CA ASN A 128 10.06 -14.55 -10.15
C ASN A 128 10.75 -13.38 -10.87
N GLY A 129 11.65 -12.68 -10.18
CA GLY A 129 12.43 -11.57 -10.73
C GLY A 129 11.61 -10.33 -11.13
N TRP A 130 10.41 -10.16 -10.59
CA TRP A 130 9.48 -9.10 -10.95
C TRP A 130 9.06 -9.09 -12.43
N THR A 131 9.18 -10.24 -13.11
CA THR A 131 8.92 -10.38 -14.55
C THR A 131 7.51 -10.87 -14.86
N TYR A 132 6.92 -11.64 -13.95
CA TYR A 132 5.60 -12.26 -14.10
C TYR A 132 4.64 -11.67 -13.06
N VAL A 133 3.47 -11.24 -13.51
CA VAL A 133 2.52 -10.50 -12.68
C VAL A 133 1.32 -11.38 -12.39
N HIS A 134 1.23 -11.90 -11.16
CA HIS A 134 0.13 -12.74 -10.71
C HIS A 134 -0.88 -11.93 -9.88
N ASP A 135 -2.17 -12.22 -10.03
CA ASP A 135 -3.21 -11.76 -9.11
C ASP A 135 -3.02 -12.47 -7.76
N ALA A 136 -2.92 -11.72 -6.65
CA ALA A 136 -2.74 -12.35 -5.33
C ALA A 136 -4.01 -13.08 -4.84
N GLY A 137 -5.13 -12.92 -5.55
CA GLY A 137 -6.37 -13.66 -5.34
C GLY A 137 -6.42 -15.06 -5.96
N GLU A 138 -5.55 -15.39 -6.91
CA GLU A 138 -5.44 -16.73 -7.50
C GLU A 138 -4.47 -17.59 -6.68
N LYS A 139 -4.93 -18.08 -5.53
CA LYS A 139 -4.29 -19.27 -4.95
C LYS A 139 -4.59 -20.47 -5.84
N LEU A 140 -3.60 -20.85 -6.65
CA LEU A 140 -3.32 -22.19 -7.19
C LEU A 140 -4.54 -23.13 -7.21
N ASP A 141 -5.29 -23.14 -8.31
CA ASP A 141 -6.07 -24.34 -8.64
C ASP A 141 -5.10 -25.52 -8.77
N GLU A 142 -5.40 -26.58 -8.02
CA GLU A 142 -4.63 -27.81 -7.92
C GLU A 142 -4.22 -28.34 -9.31
N PRO A 143 -3.02 -28.93 -9.46
CA PRO A 143 -2.68 -29.62 -10.70
C PRO A 143 -3.67 -30.75 -10.91
N THR A 144 -4.41 -30.69 -12.01
CA THR A 144 -5.31 -31.73 -12.46
C THR A 144 -4.49 -33.00 -12.63
N VAL A 145 -4.63 -33.93 -11.69
CA VAL A 145 -4.11 -35.29 -11.84
C VAL A 145 -4.94 -35.91 -12.96
N GLY A 146 -4.34 -35.95 -14.15
CA GLY A 146 -4.88 -36.69 -15.27
C GLY A 146 -4.85 -38.17 -14.93
N ASP A 147 -6.02 -38.75 -14.68
CA ASP A 147 -6.22 -40.19 -14.72
C ASP A 147 -6.04 -40.65 -16.18
N ARG A 148 -5.05 -41.51 -16.38
CA ARG A 148 -4.90 -42.41 -17.53
C ARG A 148 -5.05 -43.84 -17.05
#